data_AF-A0A5J5C980-F1
#
_entry.id   AF-A0A5J5C980-F1
#
_cell.length_a   1.000
_cell.length_b   1.000
_cell.length_c   1.000
_cell.angle_alpha   90.00
_cell.angle_beta   90.00
_cell.angle_gamma   90.00
#
_symmetry.space_group_name_H-M   'P 1'
#
loop_
_entity.id
_entity.type
_entity.pdbx_description
1 polymer ?
#
loop_
_entity_poly.entity_id
_entity_poly.type
_entity_poly.pdbx_seq_one_letter_code
_entity_poly.pdbx_strand_id
1 'polypeptide(L)'
;MGKVNASPWAVKKINSKCATKQLAVYQKRLNEEAEVLKGISHPNIVGFRAFATARDGSKCLAMEYGGEQSLNDLIEKRKEDGLDAFPA
;
A
#
# COMPACT_ATOMS: atom_id res chain seq x y z
N MET A 1 -0.41 0.62 -30.82
CA MET A 1 -0.44 1.07 -29.41
C MET A 1 0.22 -0.02 -28.58
N GLY A 2 1.47 0.16 -28.12
CA GLY A 2 2.22 -0.91 -27.44
C GLY A 2 1.58 -1.27 -26.10
N LYS A 3 1.42 -2.58 -25.83
CA LYS A 3 1.06 -3.09 -24.51
C LYS A 3 2.09 -2.56 -23.51
N VAL A 4 1.66 -1.67 -22.63
CA VAL A 4 2.49 -1.27 -21.49
C VAL A 4 2.58 -2.49 -20.60
N ASN A 5 3.77 -3.09 -20.48
CA ASN A 5 4.07 -4.07 -19.44
C ASN A 5 4.01 -3.33 -18.10
N ALA A 6 2.80 -3.08 -17.60
CA ALA A 6 2.59 -2.56 -16.27
C ALA A 6 2.60 -3.76 -15.33
N SER A 7 3.77 -4.04 -14.74
CA SER A 7 3.78 -4.82 -13.49
C SER A 7 2.77 -4.16 -12.54
N PRO A 8 1.89 -4.92 -11.87
CA PRO A 8 0.94 -4.32 -10.95
C PRO A 8 1.71 -3.64 -9.80
N TRP A 9 1.27 -2.45 -9.41
CA TRP A 9 1.81 -1.70 -8.28
C TRP A 9 0.65 -1.25 -7.41
N ALA A 10 0.83 -1.30 -6.09
CA ALA A 10 -0.10 -0.66 -5.17
C ALA A 10 0.31 0.80 -4.95
N VAL A 11 -0.67 1.71 -4.92
CA VAL A 11 -0.44 3.13 -4.68
C VAL A 11 -1.19 3.56 -3.44
N LYS A 12 -0.45 3.99 -2.42
CA LYS A 12 -0.99 4.61 -1.20
C LYS A 12 -0.97 6.13 -1.36
N LYS A 13 -2.15 6.74 -1.25
CA LYS A 13 -2.36 8.18 -1.39
C LYS A 13 -3.23 8.71 -0.25
N ILE A 14 -2.94 9.92 0.21
CA ILE A 14 -3.73 10.59 1.24
C ILE A 14 -5.10 10.95 0.67
N ASN A 15 -6.16 10.54 1.36
CA ASN A 15 -7.53 10.89 1.00
C ASN A 15 -7.76 12.41 1.21
N SER A 16 -8.23 13.09 0.17
CA SER A 16 -8.52 14.54 0.19
C SER A 16 -9.57 14.93 1.23
N LYS A 17 -10.51 14.04 1.58
CA LYS A 17 -11.50 14.29 2.64
C LYS A 17 -10.85 14.38 4.03
N CYS A 18 -9.79 13.60 4.26
CA CYS A 18 -9.04 13.60 5.53
C CYS A 18 -8.00 14.72 5.61
N ALA A 19 -7.62 15.29 4.46
CA ALA A 19 -6.64 16.37 4.37
C ALA A 19 -7.10 17.67 5.06
N THR A 20 -8.41 17.90 5.19
CA THR A 20 -8.93 19.18 5.69
C THR A 20 -8.58 19.49 7.16
N LYS A 21 -8.29 18.47 7.98
CA LYS A 21 -7.99 18.66 9.42
C LYS A 21 -6.58 18.25 9.85
N GLN A 22 -5.97 17.30 9.14
CA GLN A 22 -4.73 16.63 9.58
C GLN A 22 -3.76 16.36 8.41
N LEU A 23 -3.84 17.10 7.30
CA LEU A 23 -2.98 16.87 6.12
C LEU A 23 -1.50 16.83 6.47
N ALA A 24 -1.00 17.79 7.26
CA ALA A 24 0.41 17.84 7.63
C ALA A 24 0.87 16.57 8.36
N VAL A 25 0.02 16.04 9.25
CA VAL A 25 0.32 14.81 10.01
C VAL A 25 0.33 13.60 9.08
N TYR A 26 -0.67 13.47 8.21
CA TYR A 26 -0.72 12.35 7.26
C TYR A 26 0.40 12.41 6.23
N GLN A 27 0.78 13.61 5.79
CA GLN A 27 1.90 13.81 4.87
C GLN A 27 3.23 13.48 5.53
N LYS A 28 3.44 13.90 6.78
CA LYS A 28 4.62 13.51 7.57
C LYS A 28 4.71 11.99 7.69
N ARG A 29 3.63 11.32 8.09
CA ARG A 29 3.59 9.85 8.23
C ARG A 29 3.85 9.13 6.90
N LEU A 30 3.25 9.60 5.81
CA LEU A 30 3.48 8.99 4.49
C LEU A 30 4.94 9.17 4.03
N ASN A 31 5.56 10.31 4.33
CA ASN A 31 6.98 10.52 4.07
C ASN A 31 7.85 9.58 4.93
N GLU A 32 7.56 9.45 6.22
CA GLU A 32 8.27 8.54 7.14
C GLU A 32 8.17 7.08 6.68
N GLU A 33 6.97 6.62 6.29
CA GLU A 33 6.77 5.29 5.71
C GLU A 33 7.62 5.09 4.44
N ALA A 34 7.66 6.08 3.55
CA ALA A 34 8.44 6.00 2.32
C ALA A 34 9.95 5.91 2.58
N GLU A 35 10.47 6.72 3.52
CA GLU A 35 11.89 6.71 3.87
C GLU A 35 12.31 5.38 4.52
N VAL A 36 11.49 4.83 5.42
CA VAL A 36 11.76 3.52 6.05
C VAL A 36 11.70 2.41 5.00
N LEU A 37 10.65 2.36 4.18
CA LEU A 37 10.45 1.27 3.22
C LEU A 37 11.52 1.24 2.14
N LYS A 38 12.04 2.42 1.73
CA LYS A 38 13.13 2.54 0.74
C LYS A 38 14.42 1.85 1.18
N GLY A 39 14.67 1.75 2.49
CA GLY A 39 15.86 1.10 3.05
C GLY A 39 15.74 -0.41 3.22
N ILE A 40 14.58 -1.01 2.92
CA ILE A 40 14.30 -2.42 3.20
C ILE A 40 14.24 -3.20 1.88
N SER A 41 15.01 -4.30 1.81
CA SER A 41 15.01 -5.24 0.68
C SER A 41 14.97 -6.66 1.23
N HIS A 42 13.78 -7.26 1.28
CA HIS A 42 13.57 -8.58 1.86
C HIS A 42 12.43 -9.33 1.15
N PRO A 43 12.54 -10.64 0.89
CA PRO A 43 11.53 -11.41 0.14
C PRO A 43 10.14 -11.48 0.78
N ASN A 44 10.02 -11.22 2.09
CA ASN A 44 8.74 -11.21 2.81
C ASN A 44 8.25 -9.80 3.17
N ILE A 45 8.82 -8.76 2.57
CA ILE A 45 8.40 -7.37 2.78
C ILE A 45 8.03 -6.78 1.42
N VAL A 46 6.85 -6.18 1.33
CA VAL A 46 6.38 -5.47 0.13
C VAL A 46 7.37 -4.34 -0.19
N GLY A 47 8.03 -4.41 -1.34
CA GLY A 47 9.11 -3.49 -1.69
C GLY A 47 8.67 -2.04 -1.96
N PHE A 48 9.59 -1.11 -1.72
CA PHE A 48 9.45 0.28 -2.16
C PHE A 48 9.65 0.41 -3.67
N ARG A 49 8.78 1.17 -4.35
CA ARG A 49 8.97 1.51 -5.78
C ARG A 49 9.33 2.98 -5.99
N ALA A 50 8.47 3.88 -5.51
CA ALA A 50 8.66 5.31 -5.73
C ALA A 50 7.86 6.15 -4.74
N PHE A 51 8.33 7.36 -4.50
CA PHE A 51 7.58 8.39 -3.79
C PHE A 51 7.45 9.63 -4.67
N ALA A 52 6.22 10.01 -5.03
CA ALA A 52 5.97 11.01 -6.06
C ALA A 52 4.88 12.00 -5.66
N THR A 53 4.87 13.17 -6.30
CA THR A 53 3.77 14.13 -6.20
C THR A 53 2.83 13.96 -7.38
N ALA A 54 1.54 13.75 -7.12
CA ALA A 54 0.49 13.70 -8.14
C ALA A 54 0.17 15.10 -8.69
N ARG A 55 -0.57 15.16 -9.80
CA ARG A 55 -0.95 16.42 -10.48
C ARG A 55 -1.73 17.38 -9.59
N ASP A 56 -2.45 16.88 -8.59
CA ASP A 56 -3.18 17.67 -7.60
C ASP A 56 -2.31 18.12 -6.40
N GLY A 57 -0.98 17.93 -6.48
CA GLY A 57 -0.04 18.28 -5.42
C GLY A 57 0.06 17.25 -4.28
N SER A 58 -0.80 16.23 -4.26
CA SER A 58 -0.78 15.22 -3.20
C SER A 58 0.41 14.27 -3.33
N LYS A 59 0.96 13.82 -2.20
CA LYS A 59 2.02 12.81 -2.17
C LYS A 59 1.44 11.41 -2.32
N CYS A 60 2.15 10.57 -3.07
CA CYS A 60 1.79 9.18 -3.36
C CYS A 60 3.02 8.28 -3.14
N LEU A 61 2.80 7.18 -2.42
CA LEU A 61 3.77 6.11 -2.25
C LEU A 61 3.36 4.94 -3.15
N ALA A 62 4.21 4.61 -4.11
CA ALA A 62 4.07 3.40 -4.92
C ALA A 62 4.91 2.29 -4.30
N MET A 63 4.31 1.11 -4.17
CA MET A 63 4.90 -0.08 -3.59
C MET A 63 4.65 -1.30 -4.48
N GLU A 64 5.45 -2.33 -4.26
CA GLU A 64 5.25 -3.64 -4.87
C GLU A 64 3.82 -4.14 -4.65
N TYR A 65 3.32 -4.92 -5.61
CA TYR A 65 2.05 -5.58 -5.45
C TYR A 65 2.19 -6.82 -4.56
N GLY A 66 1.69 -6.74 -3.33
CA GLY A 66 1.77 -7.82 -2.34
C GLY A 66 0.77 -8.98 -2.53
N GLY A 67 -0.05 -8.95 -3.58
CA GLY A 67 -1.09 -9.94 -3.87
C GLY A 67 -2.51 -9.36 -3.81
N GLU A 68 -3.50 -10.21 -4.15
CA GLU A 68 -4.91 -9.84 -4.29
C GLU A 68 -5.63 -9.61 -2.94
N GLN A 69 -5.17 -10.27 -1.88
CA GLN A 69 -5.87 -10.32 -0.59
C GLN A 69 -4.89 -10.17 0.56
N SER A 70 -5.32 -9.45 1.60
CA SER A 70 -4.61 -9.42 2.87
C SER A 70 -4.86 -10.70 3.66
N LEU A 71 -4.01 -10.97 4.65
CA LEU A 71 -4.22 -12.08 5.59
C LEU A 71 -5.59 -11.98 6.29
N ASN A 72 -6.04 -10.76 6.60
CA ASN A 72 -7.35 -10.55 7.22
C ASN A 72 -8.50 -10.99 6.30
N ASP A 73 -8.43 -10.63 5.01
CA ASP A 73 -9.46 -11.03 4.03
C ASP A 73 -9.54 -12.56 3.91
N LEU A 74 -8.39 -13.24 3.97
CA LEU A 74 -8.33 -14.71 3.97
C LEU A 74 -8.95 -15.32 5.22
N ILE A 75 -8.73 -14.71 6.40
CA ILE A 75 -9.32 -15.16 7.67
C ILE A 75 -10.83 -14.95 7.68
N GLU A 76 -11.30 -13.78 7.24
CA GLU A 76 -12.73 -13.46 7.17
C GLU A 76 -13.46 -14.41 6.24
N LYS A 77 -12.94 -14.62 5.02
CA LYS A 77 -13.51 -15.58 4.06
C LYS A 77 -13.58 -17.00 4.65
N ARG A 78 -12.51 -17.44 5.31
CA ARG A 78 -12.45 -18.78 5.93
C ARG A 78 -13.51 -18.95 7.02
N LYS A 79 -13.74 -17.90 7.82
CA LYS A 79 -14.81 -17.86 8.83
C LYS A 79 -16.21 -17.88 8.19
N GLU A 80 -16.42 -17.13 7.11
CA GLU A 80 -17.68 -17.12 6.36
C GLU A 80 -17.99 -18.50 5.74
N ASP A 81 -16.95 -19.20 5.28
CA ASP A 81 -17.03 -20.57 4.77
C ASP A 81 -17.22 -21.64 5.87
N GLY A 82 -17.28 -21.24 7.15
CA GLY A 82 -17.48 -22.14 8.29
C GLY A 82 -16.27 -23.03 8.62
N LEU A 83 -15.06 -22.64 8.19
CA LEU A 83 -13.82 -23.38 8.41
C LEU A 83 -13.12 -22.92 9.69
N ASP A 84 -12.34 -23.83 10.30
CA ASP A 84 -11.50 -23.53 11.47
C ASP A 84 -10.37 -22.53 11.14
N ALA A 85 -9.74 -21.96 12.17
CA ALA A 85 -8.62 -21.02 12.02
C ALA A 85 -7.43 -21.62 11.21
N PHE A 86 -6.60 -20.75 10.64
CA PHE A 86 -5.34 -21.19 10.04
C PHE A 86 -4.45 -21.88 11.10
N PRO A 87 -3.66 -22.89 10.71
CA PRO A 87 -2.68 -23.49 11.60
C PRO A 87 -1.62 -22.47 12.02
N ALA A 88 -1.08 -22.65 13.23
CA ALA A 88 0.01 -21.86 13.77
C ALA A 88 1.37 -22.26 13.18
#